data_AF-A0A929HUI4-F1
#
_entry.id   AF-A0A929HUI4-F1
#
_cell.length_a   1.000
_cell.length_b   1.000
_cell.length_c   1.000
_cell.angle_alpha   90.00
_cell.angle_beta   90.00
_cell.angle_gamma   90.00
#
_symmetry.space_group_name_H-M   'P 1'
#
loop_
_entity.id
_entity.type
_entity.pdbx_description
1 polymer ?
#
loop_
_entity_poly.entity_id
_entity_poly.type
_entity_poly.pdbx_seq_one_letter_code
_entity_poly.pdbx_strand_id
1 'polypeptide(L)'
;FNLLKSSETRHVDADNENLRMQSRLLEKKLEDFGVNGQVVEVSPGPVITTFEYKPAPGIKINKIVNLTDDLALALRATSIRIVAPIPGKAVIGIEVPNAAREMVRLKEIVASSAFGKSKSKLTICLGKDIVGNPVVAELDKMPHLLIAGATGTGKSVALNAMICSLLYKANPDEVKLIMVDPKRIELSTYDGIPHLITPVVINVKKA
;
A
#
# COMPACT_ATOMS: atom_id res chain seq x y z
N PHE A 1 -20.88 -11.38 1.11
CA PHE A 1 -20.00 -10.18 1.17
C PHE A 1 -20.77 -8.85 1.10
N ASN A 2 -21.97 -8.76 1.69
CA ASN A 2 -22.85 -7.58 1.50
C ASN A 2 -22.67 -6.49 2.57
N LEU A 3 -21.89 -6.75 3.61
CA LEU A 3 -21.61 -5.79 4.69
C LEU A 3 -20.51 -4.78 4.33
N LEU A 4 -19.68 -5.08 3.32
CA LEU A 4 -18.61 -4.18 2.87
C LEU A 4 -19.04 -3.40 1.62
N LYS A 5 -18.63 -2.13 1.56
CA LYS A 5 -18.88 -1.25 0.42
C LYS A 5 -18.08 -1.69 -0.81
N SER A 6 -18.70 -1.67 -1.99
CA SER A 6 -18.03 -1.88 -3.28
C SER A 6 -17.17 -0.70 -3.69
N SER A 7 -16.18 -0.93 -4.56
CA SER A 7 -15.46 0.11 -5.26
C SER A 7 -16.32 0.75 -6.35
N GLU A 8 -15.96 1.97 -6.72
CA GLU A 8 -16.46 2.65 -7.92
C GLU A 8 -15.48 2.38 -9.07
N THR A 9 -15.97 1.96 -10.23
CA THR A 9 -15.14 1.66 -11.41
C THR A 9 -14.62 2.95 -12.04
N ARG A 10 -13.32 3.03 -12.37
CA ARG A 10 -12.76 4.12 -13.18
C ARG A 10 -12.42 3.70 -14.61
N HIS A 11 -12.59 4.64 -15.54
CA HIS A 11 -12.23 4.52 -16.95
C HIS A 11 -10.73 4.81 -17.16
N VAL A 12 -10.04 3.91 -17.88
CA VAL A 12 -8.58 3.86 -18.04
C VAL A 12 -8.05 4.72 -19.22
N ASP A 13 -8.92 5.08 -20.17
CA ASP A 13 -8.47 5.64 -21.46
C ASP A 13 -7.94 7.08 -21.38
N ALA A 14 -8.44 7.90 -20.44
CA ALA A 14 -7.99 9.27 -20.23
C ALA A 14 -6.56 9.35 -19.63
N ASP A 15 -6.07 8.25 -19.06
CA ASP A 15 -4.78 8.23 -18.37
C ASP A 15 -3.59 8.11 -19.34
N ASN A 16 -3.74 7.47 -20.50
CA ASN A 16 -2.61 7.18 -21.39
C ASN A 16 -1.92 8.43 -21.99
N GLU A 17 -2.68 9.43 -22.45
CA GLU A 17 -2.08 10.68 -22.94
C GLU A 17 -1.42 11.47 -21.81
N ASN A 18 -2.04 11.49 -20.64
CA ASN A 18 -1.51 12.16 -19.46
C ASN A 18 -0.19 11.52 -19.00
N LEU A 19 -0.12 10.19 -18.96
CA LEU A 19 1.09 9.43 -18.64
C LEU A 19 2.23 9.72 -19.61
N ARG A 20 1.95 9.86 -20.92
CA ARG A 20 2.95 10.25 -21.92
C ARG A 20 3.46 11.67 -21.69
N MET A 21 2.57 12.61 -21.38
CA MET A 21 2.97 13.99 -21.05
C MET A 21 3.83 14.04 -19.78
N GLN A 22 3.45 13.29 -18.74
CA GLN A 22 4.22 13.19 -17.50
C GLN A 22 5.60 12.56 -17.75
N SER A 23 5.69 11.54 -18.60
CA SER A 23 6.97 10.92 -18.97
C SER A 23 7.93 11.95 -19.60
N ARG A 24 7.44 12.69 -20.60
CA ARG A 24 8.24 13.75 -21.27
C ARG A 24 8.64 14.86 -20.30
N LEU A 25 7.75 15.23 -19.38
CA LEU A 25 8.04 16.23 -18.36
C LEU A 25 9.13 15.74 -17.40
N LEU A 26 9.05 14.49 -16.95
CA LEU A 26 10.06 13.86 -16.09
C LEU A 26 11.43 13.81 -16.78
N GLU A 27 11.49 13.36 -18.04
CA GLU A 27 12.72 13.34 -18.83
C GLU A 27 13.34 14.73 -18.95
N LYS A 28 12.54 15.72 -19.37
CA LYS A 28 12.99 17.11 -19.51
C LYS A 28 13.50 17.68 -18.19
N LYS A 29 12.84 17.35 -17.06
CA LYS A 29 13.27 17.86 -15.76
C LYS A 29 14.56 17.23 -15.28
N LEU A 30 14.74 15.93 -15.50
CA LEU A 30 16.01 15.27 -15.23
C LEU A 30 17.13 15.87 -16.11
N GLU A 31 16.84 16.14 -17.38
CA GLU A 31 17.78 16.81 -18.30
C GLU A 31 18.16 18.22 -17.81
N ASP A 32 17.20 19.03 -17.35
CA ASP A 32 17.45 20.35 -16.73
C ASP A 32 18.45 20.27 -15.55
N PHE A 33 18.49 19.14 -14.83
CA PHE A 33 19.45 18.87 -13.74
C PHE A 33 20.73 18.13 -14.19
N GLY A 34 20.94 18.00 -15.49
CA GLY A 34 22.07 17.31 -16.11
C GLY A 34 22.05 15.79 -15.88
N VAL A 35 20.86 15.20 -15.77
CA VAL A 35 20.62 13.76 -15.74
C VAL A 35 19.97 13.38 -17.08
N ASN A 36 20.80 12.93 -18.02
CA ASN A 36 20.32 12.49 -19.32
C ASN A 36 19.88 11.01 -19.27
N GLY A 37 18.86 10.67 -20.05
CA GLY A 37 18.25 9.35 -20.07
C GLY A 37 16.82 9.41 -20.60
N GLN A 38 16.09 8.31 -20.49
CA GLN A 38 14.75 8.18 -21.04
C GLN A 38 13.86 7.27 -20.18
N VAL A 39 12.56 7.54 -20.17
CA VAL A 39 11.54 6.64 -19.63
C VAL A 39 11.33 5.51 -20.64
N VAL A 40 11.52 4.27 -20.20
CA VAL A 40 11.38 3.08 -21.04
C VAL A 40 10.07 2.34 -20.83
N GLU A 41 9.48 2.47 -19.64
CA GLU A 41 8.24 1.81 -19.26
C GLU A 41 7.47 2.68 -18.26
N VAL A 42 6.14 2.65 -18.35
CA VAL A 42 5.24 3.35 -17.42
C VAL A 42 4.20 2.35 -16.92
N SER A 43 4.17 2.18 -15.61
CA SER A 43 3.30 1.23 -14.93
C SER A 43 2.36 2.00 -13.99
N PRO A 44 1.15 2.36 -14.44
CA PRO A 44 0.17 3.01 -13.57
C PRO A 44 -0.38 2.03 -12.54
N GLY A 45 -0.43 2.48 -11.29
CA GLY A 45 -1.03 1.77 -10.17
C GLY A 45 -2.23 2.52 -9.59
N PRO A 46 -2.86 1.99 -8.53
CA PRO A 46 -4.04 2.63 -7.91
C PRO A 46 -3.70 3.97 -7.23
N VAL A 47 -2.54 4.08 -6.60
CA VAL A 47 -2.16 5.24 -5.77
C VAL A 47 -0.99 6.03 -6.37
N ILE A 48 -0.06 5.33 -7.00
CA ILE A 48 1.15 5.86 -7.62
C ILE A 48 1.28 5.30 -9.04
N THR A 49 2.06 5.99 -9.86
CA THR A 49 2.53 5.51 -11.16
C THR A 49 4.04 5.35 -11.08
N THR A 50 4.57 4.23 -11.57
CA THR A 50 6.01 3.97 -11.64
C THR A 50 6.51 4.27 -13.04
N PHE A 51 7.46 5.19 -13.16
CA PHE A 51 8.19 5.48 -14.40
C PHE A 51 9.55 4.78 -14.33
N GLU A 52 9.78 3.82 -15.20
CA GLU A 52 11.09 3.17 -15.30
C GLU A 52 12.00 4.04 -16.17
N TYR A 53 12.98 4.66 -15.53
CA TYR A 53 13.92 5.56 -16.15
C TYR A 53 15.27 4.88 -16.37
N LYS A 54 15.74 4.89 -17.62
CA LYS A 54 17.05 4.40 -18.02
C LYS A 54 18.01 5.60 -18.14
N PRO A 55 18.90 5.82 -17.15
CA PRO A 55 19.89 6.87 -17.24
C PRO A 55 20.94 6.57 -18.32
N ALA A 56 21.50 7.63 -18.90
CA ALA A 56 22.61 7.53 -19.83
C ALA A 56 23.87 6.95 -19.14
N PRO A 57 24.78 6.30 -19.89
CA PRO A 57 26.05 5.81 -19.33
C PRO A 57 26.83 6.91 -18.59
N GLY A 58 27.39 6.56 -17.44
CA GLY A 58 28.20 7.49 -16.63
C GLY A 58 27.42 8.34 -15.61
N ILE A 59 26.08 8.34 -15.66
CA ILE A 59 25.26 8.98 -14.65
C ILE A 59 25.27 8.15 -13.36
N LYS A 60 25.69 8.78 -12.25
CA LYS A 60 25.69 8.16 -10.92
C LYS A 60 24.26 8.12 -10.35
N ILE A 61 23.83 6.96 -9.86
CA ILE A 61 22.51 6.77 -9.24
C ILE A 61 22.25 7.78 -8.11
N ASN A 62 23.25 8.04 -7.25
CA ASN A 62 23.12 9.00 -6.15
C ASN A 62 22.77 10.41 -6.63
N LYS A 63 23.17 10.80 -7.84
CA LYS A 63 22.80 12.11 -8.41
C LYS A 63 21.28 12.19 -8.58
N ILE A 64 20.63 11.10 -8.99
CA ILE A 64 19.19 11.04 -9.23
C ILE A 64 18.44 10.96 -7.90
N VAL A 65 18.92 10.13 -6.95
CA VAL A 65 18.33 10.01 -5.60
C VAL A 65 18.31 11.37 -4.89
N ASN A 66 19.35 12.17 -5.03
CA ASN A 66 19.45 13.50 -4.41
C ASN A 66 18.51 14.55 -5.02
N LEU A 67 17.91 14.28 -6.19
CA LEU A 67 16.95 15.18 -6.86
C LEU A 67 15.49 14.89 -6.46
N THR A 68 15.25 14.03 -5.47
CA THR A 68 13.88 13.60 -5.10
C THR A 68 12.96 14.78 -4.79
N ASP A 69 13.40 15.75 -3.98
CA ASP A 69 12.59 16.91 -3.59
C ASP A 69 12.39 17.90 -4.76
N ASP A 70 13.44 18.13 -5.55
CA ASP A 70 13.39 18.99 -6.74
C ASP A 70 12.44 18.42 -7.80
N LEU A 71 12.47 17.10 -8.01
CA LEU A 71 11.55 16.41 -8.91
C LEU A 71 10.12 16.45 -8.38
N ALA A 72 9.92 16.30 -7.07
CA ALA A 72 8.59 16.39 -6.46
C ALA A 72 7.99 17.77 -6.70
N LEU A 73 8.78 18.83 -6.50
CA LEU A 73 8.37 20.20 -6.79
C LEU A 73 8.06 20.41 -8.27
N ALA A 74 8.95 19.96 -9.16
CA ALA A 74 8.79 20.13 -10.61
C ALA A 74 7.58 19.40 -11.20
N LEU A 75 7.25 18.22 -10.66
CA LEU A 75 6.11 17.41 -11.08
C LEU A 75 4.82 17.76 -10.33
N ARG A 76 4.86 18.74 -9.41
CA ARG A 76 3.75 19.12 -8.53
C ARG A 76 3.21 17.91 -7.73
N ALA A 77 4.12 17.02 -7.34
CA ALA A 77 3.83 15.84 -6.54
C ALA A 77 4.04 16.14 -5.06
N THR A 78 3.25 15.51 -4.18
CA THR A 78 3.43 15.63 -2.72
C THR A 78 4.79 15.08 -2.27
N SER A 79 5.23 13.99 -2.90
CA SER A 79 6.51 13.34 -2.68
C SER A 79 6.80 12.43 -3.87
N ILE A 80 8.07 12.07 -4.04
CA ILE A 80 8.51 11.07 -5.01
C ILE A 80 9.31 10.01 -4.27
N ARG A 81 9.23 8.77 -4.72
CA ARG A 81 10.09 7.69 -4.23
C ARG A 81 10.93 7.14 -5.38
N ILE A 82 12.24 7.06 -5.16
CA ILE A 82 13.19 6.54 -6.14
C ILE A 82 13.63 5.14 -5.69
N VAL A 83 13.40 4.16 -6.54
CA VAL A 83 13.79 2.76 -6.37
C VAL A 83 14.95 2.48 -7.31
N ALA A 84 16.16 2.37 -6.78
CA ALA A 84 17.36 2.23 -7.59
C ALA A 84 18.33 1.15 -7.05
N PRO A 85 18.79 0.20 -7.90
CA PRO A 85 18.18 -0.22 -9.17
C PRO A 85 16.88 -1.03 -8.96
N ILE A 86 16.03 -1.13 -9.98
CA ILE A 86 14.95 -2.13 -9.98
C ILE A 86 15.57 -3.53 -10.07
N PRO A 87 15.27 -4.48 -9.15
CA PRO A 87 15.81 -5.83 -9.22
C PRO A 87 15.56 -6.49 -10.57
N GLY A 88 16.63 -6.99 -11.21
CA GLY A 88 16.55 -7.66 -12.50
C GLY A 88 16.45 -6.74 -13.73
N LYS A 89 16.42 -5.41 -13.56
CA LYS A 89 16.40 -4.43 -14.67
C LYS A 89 17.50 -3.39 -14.52
N ALA A 90 18.07 -2.94 -15.64
CA ALA A 90 19.08 -1.87 -15.68
C ALA A 90 18.43 -0.46 -15.72
N VAL A 91 17.46 -0.23 -14.84
CA VAL A 91 16.64 0.99 -14.80
C VAL A 91 16.35 1.39 -13.34
N ILE A 92 15.91 2.62 -13.17
CA ILE A 92 15.49 3.21 -11.89
C ILE A 92 13.97 3.39 -11.92
N GLY A 93 13.29 2.99 -10.86
CA GLY A 93 11.86 3.27 -10.68
C GLY A 93 11.67 4.64 -10.05
N ILE A 94 10.93 5.52 -10.71
CA ILE A 94 10.51 6.79 -10.16
C ILE A 94 9.01 6.70 -9.90
N GLU A 95 8.64 6.56 -8.63
CA GLU A 95 7.26 6.43 -8.18
C GLU A 95 6.67 7.82 -7.90
N VAL A 96 5.66 8.20 -8.68
CA VAL A 96 4.99 9.50 -8.59
C VAL A 96 3.52 9.28 -8.17
N PRO A 97 3.02 10.00 -7.14
CA PRO A 97 1.61 9.94 -6.76
C PRO A 97 0.68 10.33 -7.90
N ASN A 98 -0.39 9.54 -8.08
CA ASN A 98 -1.43 9.87 -9.04
C ASN A 98 -2.17 11.14 -8.62
N ALA A 99 -2.58 11.96 -9.59
CA ALA A 99 -3.41 13.14 -9.34
C ALA A 99 -4.74 12.76 -8.66
N ALA A 100 -5.32 11.63 -9.08
CA ALA A 100 -6.52 11.06 -8.50
C ALA A 100 -6.24 9.65 -7.95
N ARG A 101 -5.91 9.54 -6.66
CA ARG A 101 -5.67 8.25 -6.00
C ARG A 101 -6.95 7.41 -5.92
N GLU A 102 -6.85 6.12 -6.22
CA GLU A 102 -7.93 5.16 -6.04
C GLU A 102 -7.99 4.73 -4.57
N MET A 103 -9.20 4.70 -4.01
CA MET A 103 -9.44 4.15 -2.68
C MET A 103 -9.51 2.62 -2.77
N VAL A 104 -8.50 1.95 -2.24
CA VAL A 104 -8.48 0.48 -2.11
C VAL A 104 -9.47 0.05 -1.02
N ARG A 105 -10.54 -0.66 -1.39
CA ARG A 105 -11.52 -1.13 -0.41
C ARG A 105 -11.23 -2.55 0.06
N LEU A 106 -11.42 -2.80 1.36
CA LEU A 106 -11.24 -4.13 1.97
C LEU A 106 -12.03 -5.22 1.23
N LYS A 107 -13.23 -4.90 0.74
CA LYS A 107 -14.08 -5.84 -0.03
C LYS A 107 -13.34 -6.45 -1.21
N GLU A 108 -12.54 -5.66 -1.93
CA GLU A 108 -11.81 -6.11 -3.11
C GLU A 108 -10.76 -7.15 -2.75
N ILE A 109 -10.11 -6.98 -1.60
CA ILE A 109 -9.07 -7.90 -1.14
C ILE A 109 -9.69 -9.18 -0.58
N VAL A 110 -10.75 -9.05 0.22
CA VAL A 110 -11.48 -10.19 0.78
C VAL A 110 -12.16 -11.03 -0.32
N ALA A 111 -12.63 -10.40 -1.40
CA ALA A 111 -13.21 -11.09 -2.56
C ALA A 111 -12.14 -11.65 -3.52
N SER A 112 -10.85 -11.35 -3.31
CA SER A 112 -9.78 -11.80 -4.20
C SER A 112 -9.51 -13.30 -4.08
N SER A 113 -9.00 -13.89 -5.16
CA SER A 113 -8.54 -15.29 -5.15
C SER A 113 -7.37 -15.51 -4.19
N ALA A 114 -6.50 -14.51 -3.99
CA ALA A 114 -5.38 -14.56 -3.05
C ALA A 114 -5.87 -14.78 -1.61
N PHE A 115 -6.88 -14.02 -1.18
CA PHE A 115 -7.50 -14.22 0.14
C PHE A 115 -8.30 -15.52 0.19
N GLY A 116 -9.15 -15.77 -0.80
CA GLY A 116 -10.07 -16.92 -0.81
C GLY A 116 -9.35 -18.27 -0.82
N LYS A 117 -8.26 -18.41 -1.59
CA LYS A 117 -7.49 -19.66 -1.71
C LYS A 117 -6.48 -19.89 -0.60
N SER A 118 -6.15 -18.89 0.22
CA SER A 118 -5.25 -19.12 1.35
C SER A 118 -5.88 -20.12 2.33
N LYS A 119 -5.08 -21.09 2.78
CA LYS A 119 -5.50 -22.11 3.74
C LYS A 119 -5.41 -21.63 5.19
N SER A 120 -4.60 -20.60 5.45
CA SER A 120 -4.39 -20.09 6.80
C SER A 120 -5.65 -19.38 7.31
N LYS A 121 -6.07 -19.74 8.53
CA LYS A 121 -7.14 -19.04 9.26
C LYS A 121 -6.67 -17.69 9.79
N LEU A 122 -5.36 -17.46 9.85
CA LEU A 122 -4.73 -16.21 10.27
C LEU A 122 -4.31 -15.34 9.07
N THR A 123 -5.02 -15.46 7.95
CA THR A 123 -4.78 -14.63 6.77
C THR A 123 -5.31 -13.21 7.00
N ILE A 124 -4.47 -12.22 6.77
CA ILE A 124 -4.79 -10.80 6.87
C ILE A 124 -4.68 -10.10 5.51
N CYS A 125 -5.63 -9.20 5.22
CA CYS A 125 -5.59 -8.34 4.04
C CYS A 125 -4.68 -7.14 4.30
N LEU A 126 -3.69 -6.91 3.43
CA LEU A 126 -2.80 -5.76 3.53
C LEU A 126 -3.19 -4.61 2.59
N GLY A 127 -3.77 -4.92 1.44
CA GLY A 127 -4.20 -3.93 0.45
C GLY A 127 -3.88 -4.37 -0.97
N LYS A 128 -3.45 -3.43 -1.81
CA LYS A 128 -2.93 -3.70 -3.15
C LYS A 128 -1.44 -3.33 -3.22
N ASP A 129 -0.70 -3.99 -4.09
CA ASP A 129 0.67 -3.58 -4.44
C ASP A 129 0.67 -2.34 -5.35
N ILE A 130 1.86 -1.92 -5.77
CA ILE A 130 2.06 -0.72 -6.59
C ILE A 130 1.45 -0.82 -8.00
N VAL A 131 1.10 -2.02 -8.47
CA VAL A 131 0.44 -2.23 -9.78
C VAL A 131 -1.03 -2.65 -9.62
N GLY A 132 -1.54 -2.73 -8.39
CA GLY A 132 -2.95 -3.00 -8.10
C GLY A 132 -3.30 -4.45 -7.77
N ASN A 133 -2.34 -5.36 -7.67
CA ASN A 133 -2.64 -6.75 -7.29
C ASN A 133 -3.01 -6.84 -5.81
N PRO A 134 -4.03 -7.63 -5.44
CA PRO A 134 -4.37 -7.87 -4.04
C PRO A 134 -3.21 -8.51 -3.27
N VAL A 135 -2.89 -7.96 -2.10
CA VAL A 135 -1.84 -8.44 -1.20
C VAL A 135 -2.47 -8.91 0.12
N VAL A 136 -2.17 -10.15 0.47
CA VAL A 136 -2.54 -10.79 1.74
C VAL A 136 -1.29 -11.39 2.39
N ALA A 137 -1.31 -11.54 3.70
CA ALA A 137 -0.25 -12.20 4.46
C ALA A 137 -0.84 -13.24 5.41
N GLU A 138 -0.06 -14.27 5.71
CA GLU A 138 -0.43 -15.38 6.61
C GLU A 138 0.33 -15.20 7.93
N LEU A 139 -0.35 -14.79 9.00
CA LEU A 139 0.32 -14.49 10.29
C LEU A 139 0.95 -15.72 10.95
N ASP A 140 0.49 -16.93 10.63
CA ASP A 140 1.14 -18.18 11.08
C ASP A 140 2.54 -18.39 10.46
N LYS A 141 2.82 -17.80 9.30
CA LYS A 141 4.17 -17.75 8.71
C LYS A 141 5.01 -16.59 9.21
N MET A 142 4.37 -15.61 9.85
CA MET A 142 4.99 -14.42 10.45
C MET A 142 4.46 -14.30 11.89
N PRO A 143 4.91 -15.18 12.81
CA PRO A 143 4.19 -15.46 14.06
C PRO A 143 3.96 -14.23 14.95
N HIS A 144 4.75 -13.17 14.74
CA HIS A 144 4.56 -11.88 15.36
C HIS A 144 4.69 -10.76 14.33
N LEU A 145 3.88 -9.71 14.51
CA LEU A 145 3.84 -8.53 13.65
C LEU A 145 3.94 -7.26 14.51
N LEU A 146 4.85 -6.35 14.16
CA LEU A 146 4.95 -5.01 14.73
C LEU A 146 4.37 -3.99 13.74
N ILE A 147 3.44 -3.15 14.20
CA ILE A 147 2.86 -2.07 13.40
C ILE A 147 3.18 -0.72 14.05
N ALA A 148 3.92 0.13 13.34
CA ALA A 148 4.28 1.47 13.77
C ALA A 148 3.86 2.50 12.72
N GLY A 149 3.51 3.71 13.17
CA GLY A 149 3.06 4.80 12.31
C GLY A 149 2.59 5.99 13.14
N ALA A 150 2.84 7.20 12.64
CA ALA A 150 2.35 8.44 13.24
C ALA A 150 0.83 8.56 13.12
N THR A 151 0.23 9.46 13.89
CA THR A 151 -1.21 9.76 13.77
C THR A 151 -1.54 10.19 12.34
N GLY A 152 -2.62 9.65 11.77
CA GLY A 152 -3.05 9.98 10.41
C GLY A 152 -2.40 9.15 9.29
N THR A 153 -1.41 8.30 9.57
CA THR A 153 -0.78 7.45 8.53
C THR A 153 -1.56 6.18 8.21
N GLY A 154 -2.73 5.99 8.82
CA GLY A 154 -3.62 4.85 8.54
C GLY A 154 -3.42 3.62 9.43
N LYS A 155 -2.61 3.70 10.51
CA LYS A 155 -2.38 2.56 11.44
C LYS A 155 -3.67 1.94 11.96
N SER A 156 -4.59 2.76 12.48
CA SER A 156 -5.85 2.29 13.05
C SER A 156 -6.74 1.62 11.99
N VAL A 157 -6.75 2.16 10.78
CA VAL A 157 -7.49 1.57 9.64
C VAL A 157 -6.88 0.22 9.26
N ALA A 158 -5.56 0.11 9.19
CA ALA A 158 -4.87 -1.14 8.91
C ALA A 158 -5.15 -2.20 9.98
N LEU A 159 -5.13 -1.84 11.27
CA LEU A 159 -5.47 -2.73 12.37
C LEU A 159 -6.91 -3.27 12.24
N ASN A 160 -7.87 -2.39 11.96
CA ASN A 160 -9.26 -2.78 11.73
C ASN A 160 -9.40 -3.69 10.50
N ALA A 161 -8.65 -3.44 9.42
CA ALA A 161 -8.64 -4.29 8.24
C ALA A 161 -8.10 -5.69 8.54
N MET A 162 -7.04 -5.80 9.35
CA MET A 162 -6.48 -7.08 9.79
C MET A 162 -7.48 -7.85 10.67
N ILE A 163 -8.09 -7.20 11.67
CA ILE A 163 -9.12 -7.84 12.51
C ILE A 163 -10.29 -8.31 11.66
N CYS A 164 -10.85 -7.44 10.81
CA CYS A 164 -11.92 -7.82 9.90
C CYS A 164 -11.53 -8.99 9.00
N SER A 165 -10.28 -9.06 8.54
CA SER A 165 -9.79 -10.19 7.72
C SER A 165 -9.91 -11.51 8.47
N LEU A 166 -9.50 -11.55 9.74
CA LEU A 166 -9.65 -12.74 10.58
C LEU A 166 -11.12 -13.12 10.76
N LEU A 167 -11.99 -12.14 11.03
CA LEU A 167 -13.43 -12.37 11.22
C LEU A 167 -14.13 -12.87 9.94
N TYR A 168 -13.63 -12.49 8.76
CA TYR A 168 -14.11 -13.02 7.47
C TYR A 168 -13.53 -14.39 7.12
N LYS A 169 -12.46 -14.83 7.79
CA LYS A 169 -11.70 -16.06 7.46
C LYS A 169 -11.97 -17.21 8.42
N ALA A 170 -12.25 -16.93 9.68
CA ALA A 170 -12.25 -17.92 10.75
C ALA A 170 -13.48 -17.80 11.66
N ASN A 171 -14.00 -18.97 12.06
CA ASN A 171 -15.05 -19.06 13.07
C ASN A 171 -14.47 -18.89 14.49
N PRO A 172 -15.32 -18.60 15.50
CA PRO A 172 -14.86 -18.37 16.88
C PRO A 172 -14.17 -19.56 17.56
N ASP A 173 -14.39 -20.78 17.09
CA ASP A 173 -13.74 -22.01 17.54
C ASP A 173 -12.38 -22.26 16.87
N GLU A 174 -12.13 -21.61 15.72
CA GLU A 174 -10.88 -21.72 14.97
C GLU A 174 -9.86 -20.65 15.38
N VAL A 175 -10.33 -19.44 15.69
CA VAL A 175 -9.47 -18.31 16.10
C VAL A 175 -10.08 -17.59 17.30
N LYS A 176 -9.24 -17.39 18.32
CA LYS A 176 -9.56 -16.59 19.49
C LYS A 176 -8.69 -15.35 19.58
N LEU A 177 -9.26 -14.26 20.08
CA LEU A 177 -8.62 -12.96 20.17
C LEU A 177 -8.56 -12.49 21.63
N ILE A 178 -7.42 -11.89 21.99
CA ILE A 178 -7.29 -11.04 23.16
C ILE A 178 -6.98 -9.65 22.64
N MET A 179 -7.82 -8.69 22.98
CA MET A 179 -7.66 -7.30 22.56
C MET A 179 -7.30 -6.45 23.77
N VAL A 180 -6.24 -5.66 23.64
CA VAL A 180 -5.75 -4.76 24.69
C VAL A 180 -5.80 -3.33 24.14
N ASP A 181 -6.67 -2.51 24.72
CA ASP A 181 -6.82 -1.10 24.36
C ASP A 181 -6.84 -0.23 25.62
N PRO A 182 -5.65 0.16 26.13
CA PRO A 182 -5.56 0.94 27.35
C PRO A 182 -6.10 2.37 27.18
N LYS A 183 -6.28 2.83 25.95
CA LYS A 183 -6.79 4.18 25.66
C LYS A 183 -8.29 4.21 25.37
N ARG A 184 -8.92 3.05 25.13
CA ARG A 184 -10.33 2.90 24.72
C ARG A 184 -10.69 3.65 23.44
N ILE A 185 -9.76 3.76 22.49
CA ILE A 185 -9.98 4.56 21.28
C ILE A 185 -10.33 3.68 20.09
N GLU A 186 -9.72 2.49 19.98
CA GLU A 186 -9.64 1.78 18.70
C GLU A 186 -10.36 0.44 18.74
N LEU A 187 -10.23 -0.33 19.83
CA LEU A 187 -10.69 -1.73 19.87
C LEU A 187 -11.99 -1.92 20.65
N SER A 188 -12.45 -0.92 21.39
CA SER A 188 -13.70 -0.98 22.18
C SER A 188 -14.92 -1.40 21.33
N THR A 189 -14.92 -1.09 20.03
CA THR A 189 -16.00 -1.47 19.09
C THR A 189 -16.14 -2.98 18.89
N TYR A 190 -15.11 -3.76 19.19
CA TYR A 190 -15.13 -5.22 19.05
C TYR A 190 -15.61 -5.94 20.31
N ASP A 191 -15.97 -5.21 21.38
CA ASP A 191 -16.41 -5.86 22.61
C ASP A 191 -17.68 -6.70 22.37
N GLY A 192 -17.71 -7.90 22.95
CA GLY A 192 -18.82 -8.84 22.80
C GLY A 192 -18.81 -9.74 21.56
N ILE A 193 -17.83 -9.62 20.65
CA ILE A 193 -17.70 -10.61 19.56
C ILE A 193 -17.35 -12.00 20.11
N PRO A 194 -17.86 -13.10 19.52
CA PRO A 194 -17.65 -14.46 20.05
C PRO A 194 -16.18 -14.96 19.97
N HIS A 195 -15.35 -14.30 19.16
CA HIS A 195 -13.93 -14.58 19.05
C HIS A 195 -13.13 -14.11 20.27
N LEU A 196 -13.65 -13.19 21.08
CA LEU A 196 -12.93 -12.69 22.26
C LEU A 196 -12.87 -13.76 23.37
N ILE A 197 -11.69 -13.95 23.95
CA ILE A 197 -11.50 -14.77 25.16
C ILE A 197 -11.98 -14.04 26.42
N THR A 198 -11.79 -12.73 26.43
CA THR A 198 -12.14 -11.81 27.51
C THR A 198 -12.66 -10.52 26.88
N PRO A 199 -13.51 -9.75 27.58
CA PRO A 199 -13.79 -8.38 27.20
C PRO A 199 -12.51 -7.58 26.95
N VAL A 200 -12.58 -6.57 26.11
CA VAL A 200 -11.42 -5.76 25.70
C VAL A 200 -10.68 -5.25 26.95
N VAL A 201 -9.40 -5.61 27.05
CA VAL A 201 -8.58 -5.31 28.23
C VAL A 201 -8.17 -3.85 28.20
N ILE A 202 -8.64 -3.10 29.20
CA ILE A 202 -8.36 -1.67 29.35
C ILE A 202 -7.29 -1.43 30.42
N ASN A 203 -7.27 -2.25 31.46
CA ASN A 203 -6.35 -2.07 32.58
C ASN A 203 -5.04 -2.79 32.27
N VAL A 204 -3.95 -2.02 32.17
CA VAL A 204 -2.59 -2.51 31.89
C VAL A 204 -2.12 -3.55 32.90
N LYS A 205 -2.65 -3.55 34.14
CA LYS A 205 -2.34 -4.56 35.16
C LYS A 205 -3.00 -5.93 34.92
N LYS A 206 -3.94 -6.03 33.98
CA LYS A 206 -4.66 -7.26 33.61
C LYS A 206 -4.22 -7.81 32.24
N ALA A 207 -3.30 -7.13 31.56
CA ALA A 207 -2.78 -7.53 30.26
C ALA A 207 -1.58 -8.48 30.42
#